data_AF-A0A116LB88-F1
#
_entry.id   AF-A0A116LB88-F1
#
_cell.length_a   1.000
_cell.length_b   1.000
_cell.length_c   1.000
_cell.angle_alpha   90.00
_cell.angle_beta   90.00
_cell.angle_gamma   90.00
#
_symmetry.space_group_name_H-M   'P 1'
#
loop_
_entity.id
_entity.type
_entity.pdbx_description
1 polymer ?
#
loop_
_entity_poly.entity_id
_entity_poly.type
_entity_poly.pdbx_seq_one_letter_code
_entity_poly.pdbx_strand_id
1 'polypeptide(L)'
;MFLREIKDLNHLSSILGINRNTLNNLLNQKYREKLYETYYIPKKDDSDRQICAPKEPLKSIQKKIAELLWQNQLWVNHEKEEKYIKDKKMLKETNY
;
A
#
# COMPACT_ATOMS: atom_id res chain seq x y z
N MET A 1 8.37 -8.55 8.12
CA MET A 1 7.32 -7.89 8.90
C MET A 1 6.02 -8.06 8.13
N PHE A 2 4.99 -8.62 8.78
CA PHE A 2 3.71 -8.79 8.12
C PHE A 2 2.79 -7.62 8.42
N LEU A 3 2.04 -7.15 7.42
CA LEU A 3 1.07 -6.08 7.61
C LEU A 3 0.05 -6.40 8.72
N ARG A 4 -0.30 -7.68 8.89
CA ARG A 4 -1.19 -8.19 9.96
C ARG A 4 -0.66 -7.98 11.38
N GLU A 5 0.64 -7.70 11.54
CA GLU A 5 1.27 -7.46 12.85
C GLU A 5 1.17 -5.98 13.28
N ILE A 6 0.71 -5.10 12.39
CA ILE A 6 0.49 -3.68 12.69
C ILE A 6 -0.79 -3.56 13.52
N LYS A 7 -0.64 -3.19 14.80
CA LYS A 7 -1.74 -3.16 15.77
C LYS A 7 -2.40 -1.80 15.92
N ASP A 8 -1.61 -0.74 15.76
CA ASP A 8 -2.03 0.63 16.01
C ASP A 8 -1.21 1.64 15.22
N LEU A 9 -1.60 2.91 15.33
CA LEU A 9 -0.97 4.02 14.62
C LEU A 9 0.47 4.30 15.09
N ASN A 10 0.83 3.96 16.34
CA ASN A 10 2.20 4.10 16.82
C ASN A 10 3.09 3.08 16.12
N HIS A 11 2.65 1.83 16.05
CA HIS A 11 3.37 0.78 15.35
C HIS A 11 3.56 1.16 13.87
N LEU A 12 2.49 1.63 13.20
CA LEU A 12 2.58 2.10 11.82
C LEU A 12 3.55 3.28 11.66
N SER A 13 3.51 4.25 12.58
CA SER A 13 4.42 5.40 12.62
C SER A 13 5.89 4.98 12.68
N SER A 14 6.21 4.03 13.56
CA SER A 14 7.56 3.49 13.70
C SER A 14 8.03 2.77 12.43
N ILE A 15 7.17 1.96 11.80
CA ILE A 15 7.50 1.22 10.57
C ILE A 15 7.77 2.17 9.41
N LEU A 16 6.90 3.16 9.21
CA LEU A 16 7.02 4.07 8.09
C LEU A 16 8.11 5.14 8.31
N GLY A 17 8.58 5.31 9.55
CA GLY A 17 9.46 6.40 9.96
C GLY A 17 8.81 7.77 9.78
N ILE A 18 7.49 7.85 10.03
CA ILE A 18 6.69 9.08 9.90
C ILE A 18 6.17 9.45 11.27
N ASN A 19 6.17 10.73 11.63
CA ASN A 19 5.60 11.18 12.89
C ASN A 19 4.12 10.76 13.04
N ARG A 20 3.76 10.18 14.18
CA ARG A 20 2.41 9.72 14.49
C ARG A 20 1.35 10.81 14.30
N ASN A 21 1.64 12.05 14.68
CA ASN A 21 0.71 13.17 14.54
C ASN A 21 0.46 13.50 13.07
N THR A 22 1.47 13.36 12.20
CA THR A 22 1.29 13.50 10.75
C THR A 22 0.32 12.44 10.22
N LEU A 23 0.49 11.17 10.61
CA LEU A 23 -0.44 10.11 10.24
C LEU A 23 -1.85 10.32 10.84
N ASN A 24 -1.92 10.82 12.08
CA ASN A 24 -3.19 11.13 12.75
C ASN A 24 -3.94 12.28 12.06
N ASN A 25 -3.23 13.33 11.65
CA ASN A 25 -3.80 14.44 10.91
C ASN A 25 -4.36 13.97 9.57
N LEU A 26 -3.68 13.02 8.91
CA LEU A 26 -4.20 12.37 7.71
C LEU A 26 -5.48 11.57 7.95
N LEU A 27 -5.93 11.31 9.18
CA LEU A 27 -7.26 10.71 9.42
C LEU A 27 -8.39 11.75 9.26
N ASN A 28 -8.07 13.05 9.32
CA ASN A 28 -9.02 14.12 9.08
C ASN A 28 -9.19 14.40 7.57
N GLN A 29 -10.43 14.32 7.06
CA GLN A 29 -10.73 14.53 5.64
C GLN A 29 -10.35 15.94 5.14
N LYS A 30 -10.73 16.99 5.88
CA LYS A 30 -10.44 18.38 5.50
C LYS A 30 -8.94 18.65 5.44
N TYR A 31 -8.15 17.98 6.28
CA TYR A 31 -6.70 18.05 6.23
C TYR A 31 -6.16 17.33 4.99
N ARG A 32 -6.60 16.09 4.72
CA ARG A 32 -6.17 15.31 3.55
C ARG A 32 -6.48 16.00 2.23
N GLU A 33 -7.67 16.59 2.08
CA GLU A 33 -8.10 17.23 0.82
C GLU A 33 -7.21 18.42 0.44
N LYS A 34 -6.71 19.18 1.43
CA LYS A 34 -5.76 20.27 1.19
C LYS A 34 -4.41 19.80 0.67
N LEU A 35 -4.10 18.51 0.78
CA LEU A 35 -2.87 17.90 0.29
C LEU A 35 -3.01 17.36 -1.13
N TYR A 36 -4.09 17.69 -1.84
CA TYR A 36 -4.24 17.43 -3.26
C TYR A 36 -4.20 18.74 -4.06
N GLU A 37 -3.65 18.65 -5.27
CA GLU A 37 -3.85 19.62 -6.33
C GLU A 37 -4.79 19.04 -7.37
N THR A 38 -5.71 19.87 -7.85
CA THR A 38 -6.56 19.52 -8.97
C THR A 38 -6.17 20.37 -10.18
N TYR A 39 -5.85 19.70 -11.29
CA TYR A 39 -5.63 20.34 -12.59
C TYR A 39 -6.23 19.48 -13.70
N TYR A 40 -6.34 20.05 -14.90
CA TYR A 40 -6.92 19.38 -16.05
C TYR A 40 -5.85 19.14 -17.11
N ILE A 41 -5.88 17.97 -17.73
CA ILE A 41 -5.07 17.65 -18.90
C ILE A 41 -5.99 17.19 -20.04
N PRO A 42 -5.67 17.51 -21.31
CA PRO A 42 -6.48 17.06 -22.43
C PRO A 42 -6.39 15.54 -22.61
N LYS A 43 -7.50 14.91 -22.97
CA LYS A 43 -7.56 13.51 -23.45
C LYS A 43 -7.43 13.47 -24.97
N LYS A 44 -7.29 12.25 -25.50
CA LYS A 44 -7.21 11.99 -26.95
C LYS A 44 -8.48 12.40 -27.71
N ASP A 45 -9.63 12.40 -27.05
CA ASP A 45 -10.93 12.79 -27.61
C ASP A 45 -11.25 14.28 -27.42
N ASP A 46 -10.23 15.09 -27.11
CA ASP A 46 -10.33 16.54 -26.86
C ASP A 46 -11.16 16.92 -25.61
N SER A 47 -11.61 15.92 -24.84
CA SER A 47 -12.22 16.16 -23.52
C SER A 47 -11.15 16.32 -22.44
N ASP A 48 -11.47 16.99 -21.34
CA ASP A 48 -10.53 17.11 -20.22
C ASP A 48 -10.57 15.90 -19.28
N ARG A 49 -9.38 15.54 -18.77
CA ARG A 49 -9.21 14.65 -17.61
C ARG A 49 -8.80 15.49 -16.42
N GLN A 50 -9.63 15.48 -15.38
CA GLN A 50 -9.25 15.98 -14.08
C GLN A 50 -8.18 15.07 -13.45
N ILE A 51 -7.08 15.66 -13.02
CA ILE A 51 -6.02 15.02 -12.27
C ILE A 51 -6.06 15.55 -10.84
N CYS A 52 -6.19 14.64 -9.88
CA CYS A 52 -6.09 14.92 -8.43
C CYS A 52 -4.72 14.42 -7.94
N ALA A 53 -3.70 15.26 -8.03
CA ALA A 53 -2.33 14.88 -7.70
C ALA A 53 -2.02 15.14 -6.20
N PRO A 54 -1.42 14.17 -5.48
CA PRO A 54 -1.01 14.39 -4.10
C PRO A 54 0.20 15.34 -4.04
N LYS A 55 0.19 16.26 -3.09
CA LYS A 55 1.30 17.14 -2.70
C LYS A 55 2.12 16.51 -1.58
N GLU A 56 3.30 17.03 -1.32
CA GLU A 56 4.01 16.72 -0.08
C GLU A 56 3.25 17.29 1.14
N PRO A 57 3.24 16.59 2.29
CA PRO A 57 3.92 15.31 2.55
C PRO A 57 3.13 14.06 2.12
N LEU A 58 1.90 14.19 1.64
CA LEU A 58 1.00 13.05 1.35
C LEU A 58 1.60 12.09 0.30
N LYS A 59 2.24 12.62 -0.74
CA LYS A 59 2.90 11.81 -1.78
C LYS A 59 3.96 10.87 -1.21
N SER A 60 4.87 11.38 -0.37
CA SER A 60 5.90 10.56 0.28
C SER A 60 5.29 9.47 1.18
N ILE A 61 4.24 9.82 1.92
CA ILE A 61 3.53 8.89 2.81
C ILE A 61 2.86 7.77 2.01
N GLN A 62 2.15 8.10 0.93
CA GLN A 62 1.52 7.12 0.04
C GLN A 62 2.56 6.17 -0.58
N LYS A 63 3.73 6.69 -0.99
CA LYS A 63 4.82 5.87 -1.52
C LYS A 63 5.32 4.85 -0.50
N LYS A 64 5.60 5.28 0.73
CA LYS A 64 6.05 4.40 1.82
C LYS A 64 5.02 3.31 2.14
N ILE A 65 3.73 3.66 2.16
CA ILE A 65 2.65 2.69 2.37
C ILE A 65 2.58 1.69 1.21
N ALA A 66 2.68 2.17 -0.04
CA ALA A 66 2.65 1.30 -1.22
C ALA A 66 3.83 0.31 -1.23
N GLU A 67 5.03 0.75 -0.87
CA GLU A 67 6.20 -0.11 -0.74
C GLU A 67 5.99 -1.19 0.34
N LEU A 68 5.47 -0.81 1.51
CA LEU A 68 5.15 -1.76 2.59
C LEU A 68 4.12 -2.81 2.14
N LEU A 69 3.06 -2.39 1.46
CA LEU A 69 2.04 -3.28 0.92
C LEU A 69 2.62 -4.23 -0.13
N TRP A 70 3.48 -3.72 -1.02
CA TRP A 70 4.13 -4.52 -2.04
C TRP A 70 5.02 -5.62 -1.43
N GLN A 71 5.85 -5.26 -0.45
CA GLN A 71 6.68 -6.24 0.25
C GLN A 71 5.83 -7.32 0.94
N ASN A 72 4.74 -6.93 1.60
CA ASN A 72 3.81 -7.89 2.21
C ASN A 72 3.17 -8.81 1.15
N GLN A 73 2.81 -8.28 -0.03
CA GLN A 73 2.25 -9.08 -1.11
C GLN A 73 3.24 -10.13 -1.64
N LEU A 74 4.51 -9.75 -1.82
CA LEU A 74 5.56 -10.68 -2.26
C LEU A 74 5.71 -11.85 -1.29
N TRP A 75 5.73 -11.57 0.02
CA TRP A 75 5.77 -12.59 1.06
C TRP A 75 4.56 -13.52 1.02
N VAL A 76 3.35 -12.96 0.93
CA VAL A 76 2.11 -13.76 0.86
C VAL A 76 2.09 -14.65 -0.38
N ASN A 77 2.61 -14.17 -1.51
CA ASN A 77 2.70 -14.98 -2.73
C ASN A 77 3.71 -16.12 -2.57
N HIS A 78 4.87 -15.85 -1.99
CA HIS A 78 5.88 -16.87 -1.71
C HIS A 78 5.34 -17.98 -0.81
N GLU A 79 4.67 -17.63 0.31
CA GLU A 79 4.05 -18.64 1.20
C GLU A 79 3.02 -19.52 0.47
N LYS A 80 2.25 -18.95 -0.46
CA LYS A 80 1.29 -19.70 -1.28
C LYS A 80 1.98 -20.64 -2.25
N GLU A 81 3.07 -20.20 -2.88
CA GLU A 81 3.86 -21.02 -3.79
C GLU A 81 4.50 -22.21 -3.06
N GLU A 82 5.12 -21.98 -1.91
CA GLU A 82 5.71 -23.04 -1.08
C GLU A 82 4.66 -24.08 -0.66
N LYS A 83 3.50 -23.62 -0.21
CA LYS A 83 2.38 -24.49 0.15
C LYS A 83 1.93 -25.34 -1.04
N TYR A 84 1.74 -24.72 -2.21
CA TYR A 84 1.34 -25.42 -3.42
C TYR A 84 2.36 -26.49 -3.86
N ILE A 85 3.67 -26.17 -3.79
CA ILE A 85 4.73 -27.13 -4.11
C ILE A 85 4.69 -28.31 -3.14
N LYS A 86 4.50 -28.05 -1.85
CA LYS A 86 4.40 -29.10 -0.82
C LYS A 86 3.21 -30.01 -1.08
N ASP A 87 2.02 -29.44 -1.29
CA ASP A 87 0.79 -30.19 -1.55
C ASP A 87 0.93 -31.06 -2.82
N LYS A 88 1.55 -30.54 -3.89
CA LYS A 88 1.84 -31.31 -5.10
C LYS A 88 2.86 -32.43 -4.92
N LYS A 89 3.87 -32.25 -4.06
CA LYS A 89 4.84 -33.31 -3.74
C LYS A 89 4.15 -34.45 -2.96
N MET A 90 3.34 -34.12 -1.95
CA MET A 90 2.57 -35.09 -1.18
C MET A 90 1.65 -35.93 -2.07
N LEU A 91 0.96 -35.29 -3.04
CA LEU A 91 0.13 -35.99 -4.02
C LEU A 91 0.92 -36.98 -4.89
N LYS A 92 2.18 -36.69 -5.23
CA LYS A 92 3.01 -37.63 -6.00
C LYS A 92 3.42 -38.84 -5.16
N GLU A 93 3.73 -38.63 -3.88
CA GLU A 93 4.15 -39.69 -2.97
C GLU A 93 3.00 -40.64 -2.57
N THR A 94 1.75 -40.16 -2.52
CA THR A 94 0.58 -41.01 -2.23
C THR A 94 0.09 -41.88 -3.40
N ASN A 95 0.62 -41.65 -4.61
CA ASN A 95 0.21 -42.37 -5.84
C ASN A 95 1.18 -43.51 -6.24
N TYR A 96 2.11 -43.87 -5.37
CA TYR A 96 2.99 -45.05 -5.48
C TYR A 96 2.81 -45.93 -4.24
#